data_AF-A0A968GW61-F1
#
_entry.id   AF-A0A968GW61-F1
#
_cell.length_a   1.000
_cell.length_b   1.000
_cell.length_c   1.000
_cell.angle_alpha   90.00
_cell.angle_beta   90.00
_cell.angle_gamma   90.00
#
_symmetry.space_group_name_H-M   'P 1'
#
loop_
_entity.id
_entity.type
_entity.pdbx_description
1 polymer ?
#
loop_
_entity_poly.entity_id
_entity_poly.type
_entity_poly.pdbx_seq_one_letter_code
_entity_poly.pdbx_strand_id
1 'polypeptide(L)'
;MQQAVDEPDASRSYGRAAPTVAAALSFLLPGLGQAWLGARRRAAVFVLPAAAVLLGVAAMATLSWEIVLGFFIRPETLLAILILNILFTVWHAAAIADAFRIGARRLSGSAPARALSVPLIALLVVTLAVHGRIEYVGYRAYETASAVFIEPDDGWVIPSPSFEPTPEPSPT
;
A
#
# COMPACT_ATOMS: atom_id res chain seq x y z
N MET A 1 54.24 -30.68 1.70
CA MET A 1 53.55 -29.38 1.89
C MET A 1 52.27 -29.42 1.08
N GLN A 2 51.18 -29.89 1.67
CA GLN A 2 49.85 -29.94 1.04
C GLN A 2 49.15 -28.62 1.41
N GLN A 3 48.94 -27.73 0.44
CA GLN A 3 48.04 -26.58 0.61
C GLN A 3 46.62 -27.13 0.72
N ALA A 4 46.01 -27.00 1.91
CA ALA A 4 44.57 -27.08 2.05
C ALA A 4 43.98 -25.93 1.24
N VAL A 5 43.33 -26.26 0.12
CA VAL A 5 42.51 -25.31 -0.62
C VAL A 5 41.32 -24.99 0.27
N ASP A 6 41.32 -23.79 0.83
CA ASP A 6 40.28 -23.24 1.68
C ASP A 6 39.04 -23.02 0.78
N GLU A 7 38.20 -24.05 0.61
CA GLU A 7 36.94 -23.89 -0.10
C GLU A 7 36.11 -22.84 0.65
N PRO A 8 35.68 -21.76 -0.01
CA PRO A 8 34.90 -20.72 0.65
C PRO A 8 33.60 -21.34 1.17
N ASP A 9 33.51 -21.48 2.48
CA ASP A 9 32.40 -22.07 3.23
C ASP A 9 31.07 -21.40 2.85
N ALA A 10 30.39 -21.98 1.84
CA ALA A 10 29.16 -21.44 1.27
C ALA A 10 28.08 -21.23 2.35
N SER A 11 28.11 -22.04 3.41
CA SER A 11 27.18 -21.94 4.55
C SER A 11 27.26 -20.58 5.27
N ARG A 12 28.45 -19.97 5.36
CA ARG A 12 28.64 -18.63 5.94
C ARG A 12 28.08 -17.53 5.05
N SER A 13 28.15 -17.68 3.74
CA SER A 13 27.60 -16.72 2.77
C SER A 13 26.08 -16.69 2.80
N TYR A 14 25.42 -17.86 2.90
CA TYR A 14 23.96 -17.95 3.05
C TYR A 14 23.48 -17.31 4.36
N GLY A 15 24.20 -17.54 5.47
CA GLY A 15 23.88 -16.90 6.75
C GLY A 15 23.91 -15.37 6.66
N ARG A 16 24.92 -14.81 5.97
CA ARG A 16 25.13 -13.34 5.83
C ARG A 16 24.06 -12.65 4.99
N ALA A 17 23.45 -13.36 4.04
CA ALA A 17 22.39 -12.81 3.20
C ALA A 17 20.99 -12.84 3.85
N ALA A 18 20.81 -13.61 4.93
CA ALA A 18 19.51 -13.82 5.56
C ALA A 18 18.70 -12.55 5.91
N PRO A 19 19.28 -11.44 6.41
CA PRO A 19 18.53 -10.20 6.69
C PRO A 19 17.98 -9.58 5.42
N THR A 20 18.78 -9.52 4.37
CA THR A 20 18.41 -8.92 3.09
C THR A 20 17.35 -9.76 2.39
N VAL A 21 17.51 -11.09 2.40
CA VAL A 21 16.52 -12.01 1.85
C VAL A 21 15.18 -11.88 2.61
N ALA A 22 15.22 -11.86 3.94
CA ALA A 22 14.01 -11.68 4.74
C ALA A 22 13.34 -10.31 4.47
N ALA A 23 14.11 -9.23 4.38
CA ALA A 23 13.59 -7.91 4.03
C ALA A 23 12.96 -7.89 2.64
N ALA A 24 13.62 -8.49 1.64
CA ALA A 24 13.12 -8.58 0.27
C ALA A 24 11.83 -9.41 0.19
N LEU A 25 11.73 -10.51 0.94
CA LEU A 25 10.49 -11.28 1.04
C LEU A 25 9.35 -10.44 1.64
N SER A 26 9.61 -9.69 2.71
CA SER A 26 8.61 -8.80 3.30
C SER A 26 8.30 -7.56 2.45
N PHE A 27 9.22 -7.17 1.57
CA PHE A 27 8.98 -6.15 0.54
C PHE A 27 7.97 -6.65 -0.50
N LEU A 28 8.07 -7.91 -0.92
CA LEU A 28 7.09 -8.52 -1.84
C LEU A 28 5.73 -8.71 -1.18
N LEU A 29 5.71 -9.24 0.04
CA LEU A 29 4.47 -9.46 0.78
C LEU A 29 4.71 -9.27 2.29
N PRO A 30 3.97 -8.37 2.96
CA PRO A 30 4.08 -8.18 4.41
C PRO A 30 4.00 -9.49 5.19
N GLY A 31 4.98 -9.76 6.06
CA GLY A 31 5.03 -10.95 6.90
C GLY A 31 5.76 -12.16 6.29
N LEU A 32 6.08 -12.15 4.98
CA LEU A 32 6.71 -13.30 4.32
C LEU A 32 8.14 -13.55 4.80
N GLY A 33 8.94 -12.50 5.01
CA GLY A 33 10.27 -12.63 5.58
C GLY A 33 10.26 -13.16 7.02
N GLN A 34 9.29 -12.74 7.82
CA GLN A 34 9.05 -13.29 9.16
C GLN A 34 8.69 -14.78 9.09
N ALA A 35 7.82 -15.17 8.15
CA ALA A 35 7.41 -16.56 7.95
C ALA A 35 8.59 -17.45 7.53
N TRP A 36 9.41 -16.97 6.58
CA TRP A 36 10.63 -17.65 6.13
C TRP A 36 11.63 -17.86 7.26
N LEU A 37 11.77 -16.87 8.15
CA LEU A 37 12.57 -17.00 9.37
C LEU A 37 11.89 -17.83 10.47
N GLY A 38 10.66 -18.33 10.29
CA GLY A 38 9.93 -19.13 11.29
C GLY A 38 9.24 -18.31 12.39
N ALA A 39 9.21 -16.98 12.30
CA ALA A 39 8.54 -16.09 13.25
C ALA A 39 7.03 -15.98 12.97
N ARG A 40 6.30 -17.10 13.08
CA ARG A 40 4.88 -17.23 12.66
C ARG A 40 3.93 -16.19 13.27
N ARG A 41 4.07 -15.89 14.57
CA ARG A 41 3.23 -14.87 15.23
C ARG A 41 3.42 -13.48 14.62
N ARG A 42 4.65 -13.10 14.30
CA ARG A 42 4.96 -11.82 13.66
C ARG A 42 4.55 -11.79 12.20
N ALA A 43 4.72 -12.91 11.49
CA ALA A 43 4.23 -13.06 10.12
C ALA A 43 2.70 -12.83 10.05
N ALA A 44 1.94 -13.43 10.97
CA ALA A 44 0.50 -13.23 11.07
C ALA A 44 0.12 -11.75 11.27
N VAL A 45 0.79 -11.06 12.20
CA VAL A 45 0.55 -9.63 12.45
C VAL A 45 0.71 -8.80 11.18
N PHE A 46 1.76 -9.03 10.40
CA PHE A 46 2.02 -8.22 9.21
C PHE A 46 1.16 -8.61 7.99
N VAL A 47 0.86 -9.90 7.80
CA VAL A 47 0.08 -10.36 6.63
C VAL A 47 -1.41 -10.01 6.76
N LEU A 48 -1.95 -9.94 7.99
CA LEU A 48 -3.39 -9.75 8.21
C LEU A 48 -3.94 -8.45 7.58
N PRO A 49 -3.32 -7.26 7.77
CA PRO A 49 -3.79 -6.05 7.10
C PRO A 49 -3.74 -6.14 5.56
N ALA A 50 -2.70 -6.75 5.00
CA ALA A 50 -2.59 -6.96 3.55
C ALA A 50 -3.68 -7.91 3.04
N ALA A 51 -3.93 -9.00 3.76
CA ALA A 51 -5.01 -9.93 3.46
C ALA A 51 -6.39 -9.24 3.56
N ALA A 52 -6.62 -8.39 4.56
CA ALA A 52 -7.87 -7.65 4.70
C ALA A 52 -8.13 -6.72 3.50
N VAL A 53 -7.11 -5.98 3.06
CA VAL A 53 -7.22 -5.12 1.86
C VAL A 53 -7.52 -5.96 0.62
N LEU A 54 -6.78 -7.06 0.40
CA LEU A 54 -7.00 -7.95 -0.74
C LEU A 54 -8.40 -8.57 -0.74
N LEU A 55 -8.91 -8.98 0.42
CA LEU A 55 -10.26 -9.51 0.57
C LEU A 55 -11.31 -8.44 0.29
N GLY A 56 -11.08 -7.20 0.73
CA GLY A 56 -11.95 -6.06 0.38
C GLY A 56 -12.01 -5.82 -1.12
N VAL A 57 -10.87 -5.79 -1.80
CA VAL A 57 -10.79 -5.66 -3.26
C VAL A 57 -11.48 -6.83 -3.97
N ALA A 58 -11.25 -8.06 -3.51
CA ALA A 58 -11.90 -9.25 -4.06
C ALA A 58 -13.43 -9.22 -3.87
N ALA A 59 -13.91 -8.72 -2.73
CA ALA A 59 -15.34 -8.53 -2.51
C ALA A 59 -15.93 -7.48 -3.46
N MET A 60 -15.23 -6.38 -3.72
CA MET A 60 -15.67 -5.36 -4.68
C MET A 60 -15.77 -5.92 -6.11
N ALA A 61 -14.93 -6.88 -6.49
CA ALA A 61 -15.00 -7.52 -7.80
C ALA A 61 -16.28 -8.34 -8.04
N THR A 62 -17.09 -8.58 -7.01
CA THR A 62 -18.40 -9.24 -7.11
C THR A 62 -19.55 -8.26 -7.38
N LEU A 63 -19.30 -6.95 -7.30
CA LEU A 63 -20.29 -5.89 -7.52
C LEU A 63 -20.32 -5.45 -8.98
N SER A 64 -21.39 -4.77 -9.39
CA SER A 64 -21.47 -4.18 -10.73
C SER A 64 -20.52 -2.97 -10.85
N TRP A 65 -20.07 -2.70 -12.07
CA TRP A 65 -19.11 -1.64 -12.35
C TRP A 65 -19.64 -0.25 -11.95
N GLU A 66 -20.94 -0.02 -12.11
CA GLU A 66 -21.61 1.24 -11.76
C GLU A 66 -21.56 1.50 -10.24
N ILE A 67 -21.76 0.46 -9.43
CA ILE A 67 -21.69 0.54 -7.97
C ILE A 67 -20.26 0.87 -7.54
N VAL A 68 -19.28 0.17 -8.11
CA VAL A 68 -17.86 0.37 -7.81
C VAL A 68 -17.44 1.79 -8.17
N LEU A 69 -17.72 2.25 -9.39
CA LEU A 69 -17.41 3.61 -9.81
C LEU A 69 -18.10 4.68 -8.96
N GLY A 70 -19.39 4.51 -8.68
CA GLY A 70 -20.15 5.44 -7.84
C GLY A 70 -19.63 5.53 -6.40
N PHE A 71 -18.96 4.48 -5.92
CA PHE A 71 -18.28 4.50 -4.62
C PHE A 71 -16.94 5.25 -4.70
N PHE A 72 -16.10 4.95 -5.69
CA PHE A 72 -14.75 5.53 -5.83
C PHE A 72 -14.71 7.00 -6.28
N ILE A 73 -15.79 7.53 -6.85
CA ILE A 73 -15.85 8.94 -7.27
C ILE A 73 -16.20 9.91 -6.12
N ARG A 74 -16.68 9.39 -4.99
CA ARG A 74 -17.04 10.19 -3.82
C ARG A 74 -15.78 10.73 -3.13
N PRO A 75 -15.71 12.05 -2.85
CA PRO A 75 -14.56 12.65 -2.17
C PRO A 75 -14.23 11.98 -0.83
N GLU A 76 -15.23 11.59 -0.05
CA GLU A 76 -15.07 10.96 1.26
C GLU A 76 -14.40 9.58 1.13
N THR A 77 -14.81 8.82 0.11
CA THR A 77 -14.21 7.52 -0.20
C THR A 77 -12.74 7.68 -0.61
N LEU A 78 -12.45 8.64 -1.50
CA LEU A 78 -11.08 8.91 -1.95
C LEU A 78 -10.19 9.31 -0.77
N LEU A 79 -10.68 10.18 0.12
CA LEU A 79 -9.96 10.57 1.34
C LEU A 79 -9.70 9.37 2.25
N ALA A 80 -10.68 8.49 2.45
CA ALA A 80 -10.52 7.28 3.25
C ALA A 80 -9.46 6.33 2.65
N ILE A 81 -9.43 6.18 1.33
CA ILE A 81 -8.42 5.37 0.62
C ILE A 81 -7.02 5.96 0.79
N LEU A 82 -6.87 7.29 0.70
CA LEU A 82 -5.59 7.98 0.91
C LEU A 82 -5.05 7.72 2.32
N ILE A 83 -5.90 7.92 3.34
CA ILE A 83 -5.55 7.64 4.74
C ILE A 83 -5.15 6.16 4.90
N LEU A 84 -5.92 5.24 4.32
CA LEU A 84 -5.64 3.81 4.39
C LEU A 84 -4.31 3.46 3.69
N ASN A 85 -4.00 4.06 2.54
CA ASN A 85 -2.75 3.84 1.83
C ASN A 85 -1.53 4.35 2.61
N ILE A 86 -1.62 5.51 3.27
CA ILE A 86 -0.57 6.01 4.17
C ILE A 86 -0.34 5.01 5.31
N LEU A 87 -1.40 4.59 6.00
CA LEU A 87 -1.32 3.63 7.11
C LEU A 87 -0.72 2.30 6.64
N PHE A 88 -1.14 1.81 5.47
CA PHE A 88 -0.64 0.59 4.87
C PHE A 88 0.85 0.71 4.51
N THR A 89 1.27 1.84 3.96
CA THR A 89 2.68 2.12 3.62
C THR A 89 3.57 2.06 4.85
N VAL A 90 3.15 2.70 5.95
CA VAL A 90 3.87 2.67 7.23
C VAL A 90 3.93 1.24 7.77
N TRP A 91 2.83 0.51 7.69
CA TRP A 91 2.76 -0.89 8.13
C TRP A 91 3.68 -1.81 7.31
N HIS A 92 3.71 -1.63 5.98
CA HIS A 92 4.56 -2.40 5.07
C HIS A 92 6.03 -2.10 5.32
N ALA A 93 6.41 -0.83 5.47
CA ALA A 93 7.76 -0.42 5.84
C ALA A 93 8.20 -1.05 7.18
N ALA A 94 7.30 -1.09 8.17
CA ALA A 94 7.55 -1.75 9.44
C ALA A 94 7.78 -3.27 9.27
N ALA A 95 7.02 -3.93 8.39
CA ALA A 95 7.20 -5.35 8.08
C ALA A 95 8.57 -5.65 7.47
N ILE A 96 9.04 -4.81 6.53
CA ILE A 96 10.36 -4.92 5.90
C ILE A 96 11.48 -4.76 6.95
N ALA A 97 11.39 -3.69 7.75
CA ALA A 97 12.37 -3.40 8.79
C ALA A 97 12.40 -4.47 9.88
N ASP A 98 11.25 -5.01 10.29
CA ASP A 98 11.20 -6.07 11.30
C ASP A 98 11.81 -7.39 10.79
N ALA A 99 11.49 -7.79 9.55
CA ALA A 99 12.08 -8.99 8.93
C ALA A 99 13.60 -8.90 8.85
N PHE A 100 14.11 -7.75 8.41
CA PHE A 100 15.54 -7.45 8.40
C PHE A 100 16.16 -7.60 9.79
N ARG A 101 15.54 -6.99 10.82
CA ARG A 101 16.04 -7.04 12.21
C ARG A 101 16.04 -8.46 12.78
N ILE A 102 15.06 -9.30 12.45
CA ILE A 102 15.07 -10.72 12.87
C ILE A 102 16.23 -11.46 12.22
N GLY A 103 16.44 -11.28 10.90
CA GLY A 103 17.58 -11.89 10.20
C GLY A 103 18.92 -11.41 10.74
N ALA A 104 19.06 -10.11 10.98
CA ALA A 104 20.30 -9.50 11.47
C ALA A 104 20.68 -9.98 12.87
N ARG A 105 19.69 -10.17 13.77
CA ARG A 105 19.93 -10.71 15.11
C ARG A 105 20.44 -12.17 15.11
N ARG A 106 20.11 -12.95 14.09
CA ARG A 106 20.57 -14.35 13.94
C ARG A 106 22.00 -14.46 13.44
N LEU A 107 22.56 -13.37 12.93
CA LEU A 107 23.86 -13.32 12.30
C LEU A 107 25.04 -13.09 13.26
N SER A 108 24.81 -13.11 14.58
CA SER A 108 25.77 -12.86 15.66
C SER A 108 27.25 -12.93 15.23
N GLY A 109 27.84 -11.77 14.90
CA GLY A 109 29.26 -11.66 14.54
C GLY A 109 29.60 -10.73 13.36
N SER A 110 30.32 -9.65 13.68
CA SER A 110 31.33 -8.93 12.86
C SER A 110 30.97 -8.30 11.50
N ALA A 111 29.76 -8.40 10.96
CA ALA A 111 29.40 -7.64 9.75
C ALA A 111 29.25 -6.13 10.07
N PRO A 112 29.88 -5.22 9.29
CA PRO A 112 29.73 -3.78 9.52
C PRO A 112 28.27 -3.35 9.32
N ALA A 113 27.64 -2.81 10.36
CA ALA A 113 26.23 -2.44 10.40
C ALA A 113 25.79 -1.57 9.20
N ARG A 114 26.70 -0.76 8.66
CA ARG A 114 26.49 0.08 7.48
C ARG A 114 26.24 -0.73 6.20
N ALA A 115 26.99 -1.81 5.96
CA ALA A 115 26.87 -2.59 4.73
C ALA A 115 25.55 -3.38 4.66
N LEU A 116 25.07 -3.88 5.80
CA LEU A 116 23.77 -4.54 5.89
C LEU A 116 22.59 -3.55 5.70
N SER A 117 22.79 -2.25 5.98
CA SER A 117 21.71 -1.25 5.96
C SER A 117 21.37 -0.73 4.56
N VAL A 118 22.30 -0.76 3.61
CA VAL A 118 22.08 -0.27 2.24
C VAL A 118 20.89 -0.95 1.53
N PRO A 119 20.82 -2.29 1.46
CA PRO A 119 19.68 -2.95 0.80
C PRO A 119 18.36 -2.69 1.53
N LEU A 120 18.36 -2.58 2.86
CA LEU A 120 17.17 -2.20 3.62
C LEU A 120 16.69 -0.80 3.22
N ILE A 121 17.58 0.19 3.20
CA ILE A 121 17.25 1.57 2.81
C ILE A 121 16.71 1.59 1.37
N ALA A 122 17.35 0.87 0.45
CA ALA A 122 16.89 0.79 -0.93
C ALA A 122 15.46 0.23 -1.02
N LEU A 123 15.15 -0.87 -0.31
CA LEU A 123 13.81 -1.45 -0.28
C LEU A 123 12.78 -0.46 0.29
N LEU A 124 13.11 0.23 1.39
CA LEU A 124 12.22 1.21 2.01
C LEU A 124 11.96 2.43 1.10
N VAL A 125 12.99 2.91 0.42
CA VAL A 125 12.87 4.00 -0.56
C VAL A 125 11.98 3.58 -1.72
N VAL A 126 12.16 2.37 -2.25
CA VAL A 126 11.31 1.84 -3.33
C VAL A 126 9.87 1.70 -2.85
N THR A 127 9.63 1.15 -1.66
CA THR A 127 8.28 1.05 -1.08
C THR A 127 7.63 2.42 -0.97
N LEU A 128 8.34 3.41 -0.44
CA LEU A 128 7.82 4.77 -0.29
C LEU A 128 7.58 5.45 -1.64
N ALA A 129 8.46 5.25 -2.62
CA ALA A 129 8.29 5.81 -3.96
C ALA A 129 7.05 5.24 -4.67
N VAL A 130 6.83 3.92 -4.59
CA VAL A 130 5.65 3.27 -5.19
C VAL A 130 4.36 3.76 -4.54
N HIS A 131 4.28 3.69 -3.20
CA HIS A 131 3.06 4.10 -2.50
C HIS A 131 2.85 5.61 -2.54
N GLY A 132 3.93 6.40 -2.49
CA GLY A 132 3.87 7.85 -2.64
C GLY A 132 3.38 8.28 -4.02
N ARG A 133 3.70 7.52 -5.07
CA ARG A 133 3.13 7.77 -6.41
C ARG A 133 1.63 7.48 -6.45
N ILE A 134 1.19 6.38 -5.82
CA ILE A 134 -0.24 6.05 -5.71
C ILE A 134 -0.97 7.14 -4.92
N GLU A 135 -0.40 7.57 -3.79
CA GLU A 135 -0.94 8.63 -2.94
C GLU A 135 -1.06 9.96 -3.71
N TYR A 136 -0.02 10.35 -4.45
CA TYR A 136 -0.04 11.55 -5.26
C TYR A 136 -1.17 11.54 -6.30
N VAL A 137 -1.33 10.42 -7.03
CA VAL A 137 -2.40 10.28 -8.03
C VAL A 137 -3.78 10.32 -7.36
N GLY A 138 -3.94 9.61 -6.24
CA GLY A 138 -5.20 9.61 -5.48
C GLY A 138 -5.56 10.98 -4.92
N TYR A 139 -4.57 11.75 -4.45
CA TYR A 139 -4.79 13.10 -3.95
C TYR A 139 -5.28 14.04 -5.06
N ARG A 140 -4.73 13.93 -6.26
CA ARG A 140 -5.21 14.70 -7.44
C ARG A 140 -6.63 14.30 -7.84
N ALA A 141 -6.98 13.02 -7.73
CA ALA A 141 -8.35 12.56 -7.94
C ALA A 141 -9.31 13.13 -6.88
N TYR A 142 -8.90 13.13 -5.60
CA TYR A 142 -9.64 13.72 -4.50
C TYR A 142 -9.90 15.21 -4.71
N GLU A 143 -8.86 16.01 -5.01
CA GLU A 143 -9.03 17.44 -5.31
C GLU A 143 -10.01 17.69 -6.46
N THR A 144 -9.93 16.88 -7.52
CA THR A 144 -10.83 17.02 -8.68
C THR A 144 -12.27 16.69 -8.30
N ALA A 145 -12.48 15.60 -7.55
CA ALA A 145 -13.81 15.21 -7.09
C ALA A 145 -14.41 16.28 -6.16
N SER A 146 -13.65 16.79 -5.19
CA SER A 146 -14.10 17.86 -4.29
C SER A 146 -14.43 19.16 -5.01
N ALA A 147 -13.78 19.45 -6.13
CA ALA A 147 -14.04 20.66 -6.91
C ALA A 147 -15.28 20.55 -7.82
N VAL A 148 -15.60 19.36 -8.31
CA VAL A 148 -16.71 19.13 -9.26
C VAL A 148 -17.99 18.75 -8.51
N PHE A 149 -17.89 17.95 -7.44
CA PHE A 149 -19.01 17.54 -6.62
C PHE A 149 -19.13 18.49 -5.43
N ILE A 150 -19.65 19.69 -5.71
CA ILE A 150 -20.00 20.68 -4.69
C ILE A 150 -21.44 20.41 -4.26
N GLU A 151 -21.68 20.23 -2.97
CA GLU A 151 -23.04 20.18 -2.42
C GLU A 151 -23.68 21.56 -2.66
N PRO A 152 -24.85 21.65 -3.33
CA PRO A 152 -25.42 22.94 -3.67
C PRO A 152 -25.65 23.76 -2.40
N ASP A 153 -25.11 24.98 -2.37
CA ASP A 153 -25.49 25.97 -1.36
C ASP A 153 -27.01 26.16 -1.49
N ASP A 154 -27.74 25.92 -0.41
CA ASP A 154 -29.20 25.85 -0.31
C ASP A 154 -29.92 27.18 -0.60
N GLY A 155 -29.18 28.18 -1.07
CA GLY A 155 -29.65 29.46 -1.62
C GLY A 155 -29.84 29.49 -3.13
N TRP A 156 -29.66 28.37 -3.86
CA TRP A 156 -29.90 28.32 -5.31
C TRP A 156 -31.42 28.38 -5.62
N VAL A 157 -31.94 29.59 -5.81
CA VAL A 157 -33.31 29.80 -6.29
C VAL A 157 -33.34 29.52 -7.79
N ILE A 158 -34.11 28.51 -8.21
CA ILE A 158 -34.41 28.30 -9.63
C ILE A 158 -35.01 29.61 -10.16
N PRO A 159 -34.40 30.29 -11.15
CA PRO A 159 -34.93 31.53 -11.69
C PRO A 159 -36.35 31.28 -12.20
N SER A 160 -37.28 32.18 -11.90
CA SER A 160 -38.59 32.15 -12.55
C SER A 160 -38.37 32.19 -14.06
N PRO A 161 -38.89 31.24 -14.84
CA PRO A 161 -38.72 31.25 -16.29
C PRO A 161 -39.24 32.57 -16.85
N SER A 162 -38.44 33.22 -17.71
CA SER A 162 -38.82 34.47 -18.38
C SER A 162 -39.83 34.27 -19.52
N PHE A 163 -40.25 33.02 -19.75
CA PHE A 163 -41.22 32.65 -20.76
C PHE A 163 -42.56 32.34 -20.09
N GLU A 164 -43.63 32.89 -20.64
CA GLU A 164 -44.98 32.52 -20.23
C GLU A 164 -45.28 31.08 -20.68
N PRO A 165 -46.03 30.29 -19.88
CA PRO A 165 -46.55 29.01 -20.32
C PRO A 165 -47.31 29.20 -21.63
N THR A 166 -46.98 28.41 -22.66
CA THR A 166 -47.81 28.35 -23.87
C THR A 166 -49.21 27.87 -23.45
N PRO A 167 -50.29 28.59 -23.78
CA PRO A 167 -51.63 28.17 -23.42
C PRO A 167 -51.90 26.77 -23.98
N GLU A 168 -52.49 25.90 -23.16
CA GLU A 168 -52.92 24.58 -23.62
C GLU A 168 -53.93 24.75 -24.77
N PRO A 169 -53.81 23.95 -25.85
CA PRO A 169 -54.79 23.98 -26.92
C PRO A 169 -56.16 23.59 -26.36
N SER A 170 -57.19 24.39 -26.67
CA SER A 170 -58.55 24.08 -26.27
C SER A 170 -59.00 22.76 -26.92
N PRO A 171 -59.56 21.80 -26.17
CA PRO A 171 -60.11 20.59 -26.75
C PRO A 171 -61.29 20.95 -27.67
N THR A 172 -61.23 20.47 -28.91
CA THR A 172 -62.32 20.53 -29.90
C THR A 172 -63.36 19.46 -29.68
#